data_AF-A0A7K3GW91-F1
#
_entry.id   AF-A0A7K3GW91-F1
#
_cell.length_a   1.000
_cell.length_b   1.000
_cell.length_c   1.000
_cell.angle_alpha   90.00
_cell.angle_beta   90.00
_cell.angle_gamma   90.00
#
_symmetry.space_group_name_H-M   'P 1'
#
loop_
_entity.id
_entity.type
_entity.pdbx_description
1 polymer ?
#
loop_
_entity_poly.entity_id
_entity_poly.type
_entity_poly.pdbx_seq_one_letter_code
_entity_poly.pdbx_strand_id
1 'polypeptide(L)' 'VFRCKPSGGTERTSSESTAVSWLTPDEVSDRMAEVYAIRLLDALDGAGPHVRSHDGKHLIPAG' A
#
# COMPACT_ATOMS: atom_id res chain seq x y z
N VAL A 1 -2.51 -2.15 6.81
CA VAL A 1 -3.22 -2.80 5.67
C VAL A 1 -3.02 -4.32 5.80
N PHE A 2 -3.85 -5.14 5.15
CA PHE A 2 -3.72 -6.61 5.21
C PHE A 2 -3.27 -7.17 3.86
N ARG A 3 -2.34 -8.12 3.90
CA ARG A 3 -1.89 -8.82 2.69
C ARG A 3 -2.86 -9.94 2.32
N CYS A 4 -3.35 -9.89 1.09
CA CYS A 4 -4.19 -10.91 0.48
C CYS A 4 -3.54 -11.43 -0.81
N LYS A 5 -4.10 -12.50 -1.36
CA LYS A 5 -3.76 -12.99 -2.70
C LYS A 5 -5.01 -13.02 -3.58
N PRO A 6 -4.91 -12.70 -4.88
CA PRO A 6 -6.02 -12.87 -5.80
C PRO A 6 -6.40 -14.36 -5.90
N SER A 7 -7.70 -14.64 -5.90
CA SER A 7 -8.25 -16.00 -6.10
C SER A 7 -8.88 -16.19 -7.48
N GLY A 8 -9.07 -15.11 -8.26
CA GLY A 8 -9.68 -15.10 -9.58
C GLY A 8 -10.34 -13.73 -9.88
N GLY A 9 -10.92 -13.59 -11.07
CA GLY A 9 -11.58 -12.35 -11.52
C GLY A 9 -10.72 -11.52 -12.47
N THR A 10 -11.28 -10.39 -12.92
CA THR A 10 -10.61 -9.38 -13.76
C THR A 10 -10.84 -8.00 -13.18
N GLU A 11 -9.89 -7.09 -13.38
CA GLU A 11 -9.95 -5.72 -12.87
C GLU A 11 -11.11 -4.96 -13.52
N ARG A 12 -11.85 -4.19 -12.71
CA ARG A 12 -12.99 -3.40 -13.20
C ARG A 12 -13.14 -2.11 -12.39
N THR A 13 -13.43 -1.03 -13.08
CA THR A 13 -13.75 0.27 -12.48
C THR A 13 -15.21 0.35 -12.01
N SER A 14 -15.55 1.41 -11.30
CA SER A 14 -16.90 1.75 -10.84
C SER A 14 -17.12 3.27 -10.95
N SER A 15 -18.30 3.76 -10.54
CA SER A 15 -18.53 5.21 -10.40
C SER A 15 -17.59 5.90 -9.39
N GLU A 16 -16.90 5.13 -8.55
CA GLU A 16 -15.96 5.63 -7.53
C GLU A 16 -14.48 5.42 -7.92
N SER A 17 -14.19 4.74 -9.03
CA SER A 17 -12.80 4.46 -9.45
C SER A 17 -12.58 4.71 -10.94
N THR A 18 -11.49 5.39 -11.27
CA THR A 18 -11.18 5.80 -12.66
C THR A 18 -10.24 4.85 -13.38
N ALA A 19 -9.39 4.11 -12.65
CA ALA A 19 -8.44 3.15 -13.21
C ALA A 19 -8.08 2.08 -12.16
N VAL A 20 -7.62 0.93 -12.65
CA VAL A 20 -7.00 -0.12 -11.83
C VAL A 20 -5.65 -0.47 -12.45
N SER A 21 -4.63 -0.66 -11.61
CA SER A 21 -3.29 -1.06 -12.05
C SER A 21 -2.63 -1.93 -10.98
N TRP A 22 -1.89 -2.95 -11.42
CA TRP A 22 -0.99 -3.71 -10.55
C TRP A 22 0.38 -3.04 -10.55
N LEU A 23 0.97 -2.91 -9.36
CA LEU A 23 2.26 -2.26 -9.18
C LEU A 23 3.24 -3.24 -8.55
N THR A 24 4.49 -3.18 -9.03
CA THR A 24 5.64 -3.76 -8.35
C THR A 24 6.00 -2.95 -7.09
N PRO A 25 6.78 -3.51 -6.15
CA PRO A 25 7.23 -2.75 -4.96
C PRO A 25 8.00 -1.46 -5.30
N ASP A 26 8.80 -1.49 -6.38
CA ASP A 26 9.55 -0.32 -6.84
C ASP A 26 8.59 0.76 -7.35
N GLU A 27 7.61 0.40 -8.20
CA GLU A 27 6.59 1.34 -8.68
C GLU A 27 5.71 1.90 -7.55
N VAL A 28 5.46 1.12 -6.49
CA VAL A 28 4.77 1.61 -5.28
C VAL A 28 5.59 2.72 -4.62
N SER A 29 6.90 2.51 -4.49
CA SER A 29 7.82 3.49 -3.89
C SER A 29 7.90 4.78 -4.72
N ASP A 30 7.90 4.66 -6.05
CA ASP A 30 8.01 5.80 -6.96
C ASP A 30 6.70 6.61 -7.11
N ARG A 31 5.55 5.93 -7.10
CA ARG A 31 4.26 6.53 -7.48
C ARG A 31 3.38 6.96 -6.31
N MET A 32 3.65 6.47 -5.10
CA MET A 32 2.77 6.69 -3.94
C MET A 32 3.40 7.64 -2.93
N ALA A 33 2.54 8.40 -2.22
CA ALA A 33 2.97 9.19 -1.09
C ALA A 33 3.51 8.28 0.03
N GLU A 34 4.56 8.74 0.70
CA GLU A 34 5.42 7.97 1.60
C GLU A 34 4.66 7.04 2.55
N VAL A 35 3.77 7.56 3.39
CA VAL A 35 3.06 6.71 4.38
C VAL A 35 2.14 5.66 3.75
N TYR A 36 1.66 5.88 2.52
CA TYR A 36 0.87 4.89 1.80
C TYR A 36 1.77 3.81 1.18
N ALA A 37 2.91 4.21 0.61
CA ALA A 37 3.92 3.28 0.10
C ALA A 37 4.42 2.35 1.22
N ILE A 38 4.83 2.94 2.35
CA ILE A 38 5.36 2.19 3.51
C ILE A 38 4.37 1.14 3.98
N ARG A 39 3.09 1.46 4.11
CA ARG A 39 2.07 0.48 4.54
C ARG A 39 1.98 -0.73 3.61
N LEU A 40 2.12 -0.53 2.30
CA LEU A 40 2.11 -1.64 1.33
C LEU A 40 3.40 -2.46 1.39
N LEU A 41 4.55 -1.79 1.48
CA LEU A 41 5.87 -2.45 1.58
C LEU A 41 5.99 -3.27 2.87
N ASP A 42 5.56 -2.70 4.00
CA ASP A 42 5.46 -3.38 5.29
C ASP A 42 4.61 -4.67 5.19
N ALA A 43 3.50 -4.65 4.45
CA ALA A 43 2.67 -5.83 4.30
C ALA A 43 3.33 -6.94 3.46
N LEU A 44 4.30 -6.61 2.61
CA LEU A 44 5.01 -7.55 1.74
C LEU A 44 6.15 -8.29 2.44
N ASP A 45 6.70 -7.77 3.54
CA ASP A 45 7.89 -8.32 4.19
C ASP A 45 7.63 -9.65 4.95
N GLY A 46 6.38 -9.95 5.28
CA GLY A 46 5.99 -11.18 5.99
C GLY A 46 6.31 -11.19 7.49
N ALA A 47 6.74 -10.07 8.07
CA ALA A 47 7.05 -9.93 9.50
C ALA A 47 5.80 -9.75 10.39
N GLY A 48 4.60 -9.74 9.79
CA GLY A 48 3.34 -9.50 10.47
C GLY A 48 2.89 -8.04 10.40
N PRO A 49 1.88 -7.64 11.18
CA PRO A 49 1.36 -6.26 11.14
C PRO A 49 2.37 -5.25 11.71
N HIS A 50 2.58 -4.16 10.98
CA HIS A 50 3.42 -3.04 11.42
C HIS A 50 2.59 -1.92 12.05
N VAL A 51 3.13 -1.28 13.09
CA VAL A 51 2.58 -0.07 13.72
C VAL A 51 3.63 1.03 13.64
N ARG A 52 3.28 2.17 13.03
CA ARG A 52 4.17 3.33 12.83
C ARG A 52 3.44 4.63 13.12
N SER A 53 4.13 5.60 13.72
CA SER A 53 3.64 6.96 13.88
C SER A 53 3.86 7.76 12.60
N HIS A 54 2.85 8.53 12.18
CA HIS A 54 2.94 9.41 11.01
C HIS A 54 1.94 10.58 11.11
N ASP A 55 2.17 11.65 10.36
CA ASP A 55 1.27 12.82 10.28
C ASP A 55 0.22 12.70 9.14
N GLY A 56 0.21 11.57 8.44
CA GLY A 56 -0.65 11.31 7.28
C GLY A 56 0.06 11.55 5.94
N LYS A 57 1.28 12.07 5.94
CA LYS A 57 2.15 12.20 4.76
C LYS A 57 3.53 11.59 5.00
N HIS A 58 4.12 11.84 6.17
CA HIS A 58 5.47 11.45 6.53
C HIS A 58 5.48 10.63 7.82
N LEU A 59 6.45 9.73 7.94
CA LEU A 59 6.79 9.12 9.23
C LEU A 59 7.26 10.20 10.20
N ILE A 60 6.87 10.02 11.47
CA ILE A 60 7.39 10.83 12.56
C ILE A 60 8.13 9.90 13.54
N PRO A 61 9.15 10.42 14.26
CA PRO A 61 9.83 9.64 15.28
C PRO A 61 8.84 9.02 16.27
N ALA A 62 9.10 7.78 16.69
CA ALA A 62 8.42 7.23 17.85
C ALA A 62 8.81 8.07 19.07
N GLY A 63 7.79 8.60 19.76
CA GLY A 63 7.96 9.35 21.01
C GLY A 63 8.31 8.44 22.19
#